data_AF-A0A9D5EX63-F1
#
_entry.id   AF-A0A9D5EX63-F1
#
_cell.length_a   1.000
_cell.length_b   1.000
_cell.length_c   1.000
_cell.angle_alpha   90.00
_cell.angle_beta   90.00
_cell.angle_gamma   90.00
#
_symmetry.space_group_name_H-M   'P 1'
#
loop_
_entity.id
_entity.type
_entity.pdbx_description
1 polymer ?
#
loop_
_entity_poly.entity_id
_entity_poly.type
_entity_poly.pdbx_seq_one_letter_code
_entity_poly.pdbx_strand_id
1 'polypeptide(L)'
;MPVVSDPANFDRKSGSRLEQLVFNNRLPVLLLCLFATVVLGYFALKLQVNASFERMIPSSSPYVQNYFAYRKELPGLGNTVRIVVENKKGDVYDAAHLEKLRKINDTLYLIPGVDRSWMKSLWMPIVRWRQVTEEGVVGG
;
A
#
# COMPACT_ATOMS: atom_id res chain seq x y z
N MET A 1 49.99 19.16 18.04
CA MET A 1 50.64 18.16 17.16
C MET A 1 51.04 18.87 15.88
N PRO A 2 52.27 18.72 15.36
CA PRO A 2 52.67 19.39 14.14
C PRO A 2 51.82 18.87 12.98
N VAL A 3 51.18 19.78 12.24
CA VAL A 3 50.38 19.45 11.07
C VAL A 3 51.35 19.18 9.92
N VAL A 4 51.50 17.90 9.55
CA VAL A 4 52.32 17.51 8.39
C VAL A 4 51.55 17.92 7.13
N SER A 5 52.03 18.96 6.45
CA SER A 5 51.39 19.56 5.27
C SER A 5 51.80 18.90 3.94
N ASP A 6 52.84 18.08 3.93
CA ASP A 6 53.36 17.39 2.74
C ASP A 6 53.17 15.86 2.87
N PRO A 7 52.40 15.21 1.96
CA PRO A 7 52.19 13.76 1.99
C PRO A 7 53.46 12.92 1.82
N ALA A 8 54.57 13.52 1.37
CA ALA A 8 55.88 12.84 1.30
C ALA A 8 56.56 12.70 2.68
N ASN A 9 56.22 13.56 3.64
CA ASN A 9 56.76 13.56 5.01
C ASN A 9 55.91 12.73 5.99
N PHE A 10 54.88 12.03 5.48
CA PHE A 10 54.01 11.18 6.29
C PHE A 10 54.66 9.81 6.51
N ASP A 11 54.93 9.45 7.77
CA ASP A 11 55.49 8.14 8.11
C ASP A 11 54.45 7.04 7.83
N ARG A 12 54.69 6.27 6.76
CA ARG A 12 53.85 5.15 6.31
C ARG A 12 53.76 4.00 7.33
N LYS A 13 54.60 3.99 8.37
CA LYS A 13 54.56 3.03 9.48
C LYS A 13 53.96 3.59 10.77
N SER A 14 53.37 4.80 10.73
CA SER A 14 52.62 5.31 11.88
C SER A 14 51.23 4.65 11.95
N GLY A 15 50.80 4.30 13.17
CA GLY A 15 49.47 3.72 13.43
C GLY A 15 49.41 2.20 13.58
N SER A 16 48.21 1.67 13.81
CA SER A 16 47.91 0.24 13.96
C SER A 16 48.15 -0.54 12.65
N ARG A 17 48.38 -1.86 12.72
CA ARG A 17 48.59 -2.70 11.51
C ARG A 17 47.45 -2.58 10.49
N LEU A 18 46.22 -2.33 10.96
CA LEU A 18 45.05 -2.09 10.09
C LEU A 18 45.11 -0.72 9.39
N GLU A 19 45.54 0.33 10.09
CA GLU A 19 45.71 1.67 9.52
C GLU A 19 46.83 1.67 8.48
N GLN A 20 47.96 1.03 8.76
CA GLN A 20 49.06 0.90 7.81
C GLN A 20 48.62 0.16 6.53
N LEU A 21 47.80 -0.88 6.66
CA LEU A 21 47.29 -1.64 5.52
C LEU A 21 46.31 -0.83 4.67
N VAL A 22 45.47 0.00 5.30
CA VAL A 22 44.47 0.85 4.63
C VAL A 22 45.11 2.08 3.97
N PHE A 23 45.96 2.81 4.69
CA PHE A 23 46.54 4.07 4.20
C PHE A 23 47.67 3.84 3.17
N ASN A 24 48.45 2.77 3.31
CA ASN A 24 49.51 2.44 2.35
C ASN A 24 48.95 1.86 1.04
N ASN A 25 47.77 1.23 1.10
CA ASN A 25 47.05 0.69 -0.06
C ASN A 25 45.75 1.48 -0.36
N ARG A 26 45.83 2.81 -0.37
CA ARG A 26 44.67 3.70 -0.58
C ARG A 26 43.86 3.42 -1.85
N LEU A 27 44.53 3.06 -2.95
CA LEU A 27 43.89 2.79 -4.25
C LEU A 27 42.97 1.55 -4.23
N PRO A 28 43.44 0.35 -3.83
CA PRO A 28 42.55 -0.82 -3.75
C PRO A 28 41.44 -0.67 -2.69
N VAL A 29 41.68 0.05 -1.59
CA VAL A 29 40.61 0.33 -0.60
C VAL A 29 39.51 1.20 -1.22
N LEU A 30 39.90 2.28 -1.93
CA LEU A 30 38.93 3.14 -2.61
C LEU A 30 38.14 2.39 -3.69
N LEU A 31 38.79 1.51 -4.45
CA LEU A 31 38.12 0.67 -5.44
C LEU A 31 37.14 -0.31 -4.79
N LEU A 32 37.51 -0.91 -3.66
CA LEU A 32 36.64 -1.81 -2.90
C LEU A 32 35.41 -1.07 -2.34
N CYS A 33 35.60 0.12 -1.76
CA CYS A 33 34.50 0.95 -1.30
C CYS A 33 33.59 1.36 -2.46
N LEU A 34 34.16 1.79 -3.59
CA LEU A 34 33.40 2.15 -4.79
C LEU A 34 32.57 0.96 -5.29
N PHE A 35 33.19 -0.22 -5.38
CA PHE A 35 32.50 -1.44 -5.78
C PHE A 35 31.34 -1.77 -4.83
N ALA A 36 31.56 -1.73 -3.52
CA ALA A 36 30.50 -1.94 -2.52
C ALA A 36 29.36 -0.93 -2.67
N THR A 37 29.67 0.36 -2.89
CA THR A 37 28.66 1.40 -3.12
C THR A 37 27.85 1.14 -4.39
N VAL A 38 28.48 0.75 -5.50
CA VAL A 38 27.77 0.42 -6.75
C VAL A 38 26.86 -0.79 -6.56
N VAL A 39 27.34 -1.83 -5.90
CA VAL A 39 26.55 -3.05 -5.62
C VAL A 39 25.33 -2.71 -4.75
N LEU A 40 25.54 -2.01 -3.64
CA LEU A 40 24.45 -1.58 -2.75
C LEU A 40 23.46 -0.64 -3.47
N GLY A 41 23.96 0.28 -4.31
CA GLY A 41 23.13 1.16 -5.13
C GLY A 41 22.27 0.38 -6.13
N TYR A 42 22.83 -0.64 -6.78
CA TYR A 42 22.08 -1.52 -7.68
C TYR A 42 20.96 -2.28 -6.94
N PHE A 43 21.24 -2.79 -5.75
CA PHE A 43 20.21 -3.44 -4.92
C PHE A 43 19.15 -2.45 -4.41
N ALA A 44 19.54 -1.23 -4.07
CA ALA A 44 18.61 -0.17 -3.65
C ALA A 44 17.61 0.20 -4.77
N LEU A 45 18.05 0.21 -6.04
CA LEU A 45 17.16 0.45 -7.18
C LEU A 45 16.14 -0.68 -7.41
N LYS A 46 16.41 -1.90 -6.91
CA LYS A 46 15.48 -3.04 -6.98
C LYS A 46 14.51 -3.09 -5.80
N LEU A 47 14.60 -2.17 -4.85
CA LEU A 47 13.73 -2.17 -3.69
C LEU A 47 12.29 -1.83 -4.11
N GLN A 48 11.41 -2.83 -4.10
CA GLN A 48 9.99 -2.59 -4.35
C GLN A 48 9.34 -2.06 -3.08
N VAL A 49 8.81 -0.84 -3.14
CA VAL A 49 8.01 -0.28 -2.04
C VAL A 49 6.70 -1.05 -1.97
N ASN A 50 6.62 -2.02 -1.07
CA ASN A 50 5.39 -2.77 -0.84
C ASN A 50 4.57 -2.09 0.27
N ALA A 51 3.68 -1.20 -0.14
CA ALA A 51 2.71 -0.55 0.76
C ALA A 51 1.48 -1.45 1.00
N SER A 52 1.70 -2.74 1.29
CA SER A 52 0.59 -3.61 1.69
C SER A 52 0.23 -3.33 3.15
N PHE A 53 -0.95 -2.74 3.37
CA PHE A 53 -1.53 -2.54 4.70
C PHE A 53 -1.52 -3.83 5.52
N GLU A 54 -1.71 -4.99 4.89
CA GLU A 54 -1.70 -6.29 5.56
C GLU A 54 -0.37 -6.59 6.27
N ARG A 55 0.77 -6.12 5.73
CA ARG A 55 2.09 -6.32 6.35
C ARG A 55 2.41 -5.31 7.46
N MET A 56 1.62 -4.24 7.57
CA MET A 56 1.72 -3.29 8.69
C MET A 56 0.93 -3.75 9.92
N ILE A 57 0.05 -4.74 9.76
CA ILE A 57 -0.73 -5.29 10.86
C ILE A 57 0.16 -6.24 11.69
N PRO A 58 0.18 -6.11 13.03
CA PRO A 58 0.95 -7.01 13.89
C PRO A 58 0.45 -8.45 13.77
N SER A 59 1.26 -9.31 13.16
CA SER A 59 0.96 -10.74 12.93
C SER A 59 1.01 -11.60 14.20
N SER A 60 1.46 -11.04 15.33
CA SER A 60 1.56 -11.74 16.61
C SER A 60 0.21 -11.95 17.30
N SER A 61 -0.85 -11.24 16.89
CA SER A 61 -2.18 -11.36 17.50
C SER A 61 -2.93 -12.59 16.97
N PRO A 62 -3.55 -13.42 17.84
CA PRO A 62 -4.36 -14.57 17.41
C PRO A 62 -5.56 -14.17 16.55
N TYR A 63 -6.12 -12.98 16.74
CA TYR A 63 -7.22 -12.46 15.91
C TYR A 63 -6.81 -12.22 14.47
N VAL A 64 -5.60 -11.70 14.26
CA VAL A 64 -5.06 -11.40 12.93
C VAL A 64 -4.76 -12.69 12.17
N GLN A 65 -4.24 -13.71 12.87
CA GLN A 65 -4.02 -15.03 12.29
C GLN A 65 -5.33 -15.71 11.87
N ASN A 66 -6.36 -15.64 12.72
CA ASN A 66 -7.69 -16.13 12.38
C ASN A 66 -8.29 -15.38 11.19
N TYR A 67 -8.15 -14.05 11.14
CA TYR A 67 -8.57 -13.27 9.98
C TYR A 67 -7.88 -13.74 8.71
N PHE A 68 -6.56 -13.93 8.71
CA PHE A 68 -5.84 -14.42 7.53
C PHE A 68 -6.22 -15.86 7.13
N ALA A 69 -6.54 -16.72 8.10
CA ALA A 69 -7.01 -18.09 7.84
C ALA A 69 -8.37 -18.12 7.15
N TYR A 70 -9.33 -17.32 7.63
CA TYR A 70 -10.72 -17.33 7.16
C TYR A 70 -11.06 -16.20 6.18
N ARG A 71 -10.10 -15.35 5.76
CA ARG A 71 -10.36 -14.20 4.88
C ARG A 71 -11.10 -14.53 3.59
N LYS A 72 -10.89 -15.73 3.04
CA LYS A 72 -11.56 -16.20 1.82
C LYS A 72 -13.05 -16.47 2.04
N GLU A 73 -13.45 -16.73 3.28
CA GLU A 73 -14.83 -16.98 3.69
C GLU A 73 -15.56 -15.68 4.08
N LEU A 74 -14.86 -14.54 4.09
CA LEU A 74 -15.39 -13.22 4.43
C LEU A 74 -15.42 -12.28 3.20
N PRO A 75 -16.21 -12.60 2.15
CA PRO A 75 -16.34 -11.75 0.98
C PRO A 75 -16.89 -10.37 1.35
N GLY A 76 -16.38 -9.32 0.69
CA GLY A 76 -16.83 -7.93 0.88
C GLY A 76 -16.17 -7.13 2.01
N LEU A 77 -15.37 -7.75 2.90
CA LEU A 77 -14.68 -7.02 3.98
C LEU A 77 -13.37 -6.32 3.55
N GLY A 78 -12.78 -6.73 2.43
CA GLY A 78 -11.46 -6.24 2.00
C GLY A 78 -11.51 -4.93 1.23
N ASN A 79 -12.13 -4.94 0.06
CA ASN A 79 -12.03 -3.84 -0.91
C ASN A 79 -13.40 -3.43 -1.44
N THR A 80 -14.11 -2.60 -0.68
CA THR A 80 -15.43 -2.07 -1.07
C THR A 80 -15.29 -0.63 -1.56
N VAL A 81 -15.77 -0.39 -2.78
CA VAL A 81 -15.90 0.98 -3.33
C VAL A 81 -17.33 1.45 -3.14
N ARG A 82 -17.51 2.61 -2.51
CA ARG A 82 -18.83 3.25 -2.33
C ARG A 82 -18.91 4.48 -3.21
N ILE A 83 -19.92 4.51 -4.07
CA ILE A 83 -20.18 5.62 -4.99
C ILE A 83 -21.46 6.32 -4.52
N VAL A 84 -21.37 7.63 -4.31
CA VAL A 84 -22.50 8.47 -3.91
C VAL A 84 -22.76 9.49 -5.02
N VAL A 85 -24.01 9.59 -5.45
CA VAL A 85 -24.42 10.49 -6.53
C VAL A 85 -25.39 11.50 -5.96
N GLU A 86 -25.07 12.78 -6.11
CA GLU A 86 -25.86 13.90 -5.59
C GLU A 86 -26.60 14.64 -6.73
N ASN A 87 -27.83 15.10 -6.46
CA ASN A 87 -28.52 16.05 -7.31
C ASN A 87 -28.34 17.49 -6.80
N LYS A 88 -27.57 18.32 -7.53
CA LYS A 88 -27.24 19.69 -7.09
C LYS A 88 -28.38 20.71 -7.19
N LYS A 89 -29.45 20.42 -7.95
CA LYS A 89 -30.48 21.40 -8.32
C LYS A 89 -31.91 20.93 -8.00
N GLY A 90 -32.07 19.84 -7.25
CA GLY A 90 -33.38 19.25 -7.00
C GLY A 90 -33.31 18.08 -6.01
N ASP A 91 -34.36 17.27 -6.01
CA ASP A 91 -34.53 16.14 -5.11
C ASP A 91 -33.90 14.84 -5.67
N VAL A 92 -33.65 13.87 -4.78
CA VAL A 92 -33.14 12.53 -5.10
C VAL A 92 -34.19 11.66 -5.82
N TYR A 93 -35.48 11.99 -5.67
CA TYR A 93 -36.58 11.28 -6.33
C TYR A 93 -36.90 11.79 -7.74
N ASP A 94 -36.15 12.78 -8.24
CA ASP A 94 -36.34 13.28 -9.60
C ASP A 94 -36.12 12.18 -10.65
N ALA A 95 -37.02 12.10 -11.64
CA ALA A 95 -36.99 11.05 -12.65
C ALA A 95 -35.68 11.05 -13.46
N ALA A 96 -35.14 12.22 -13.81
CA ALA A 96 -33.91 12.31 -14.56
C ALA A 96 -32.69 11.95 -13.69
N HIS A 97 -32.73 12.23 -12.39
CA HIS A 97 -31.70 11.77 -11.45
C HIS A 97 -31.71 10.25 -11.29
N LEU A 98 -32.88 9.66 -11.06
CA LEU A 98 -33.06 8.22 -10.91
C LEU A 98 -32.63 7.46 -12.18
N GLU A 99 -32.93 7.99 -13.37
CA GLU A 99 -32.48 7.42 -14.64
C GLU A 99 -30.95 7.50 -14.82
N LYS A 100 -30.31 8.59 -14.36
CA LYS A 100 -28.84 8.67 -14.34
C LYS A 100 -28.25 7.64 -13.38
N LEU A 101 -28.83 7.49 -12.18
CA LEU A 101 -28.39 6.51 -11.20
C LEU A 101 -28.50 5.08 -11.77
N ARG A 102 -29.56 4.79 -12.53
CA ARG A 102 -29.74 3.52 -13.25
C ARG A 102 -28.62 3.30 -14.27
N LYS A 103 -28.32 4.30 -15.11
CA LYS A 103 -27.23 4.22 -16.10
C LYS A 103 -25.86 4.01 -15.44
N ILE A 104 -25.59 4.68 -14.33
CA ILE A 104 -24.35 4.49 -13.56
C ILE A 104 -24.27 3.06 -13.04
N ASN A 105 -25.34 2.55 -12.45
CA ASN A 105 -25.44 1.17 -11.99
C ASN A 105 -25.16 0.17 -13.12
N ASP A 106 -25.83 0.32 -14.27
CA ASP A 106 -25.67 -0.60 -15.40
C ASP A 106 -24.24 -0.55 -15.96
N THR A 107 -23.63 0.63 -15.99
CA THR A 107 -22.23 0.79 -16.41
C THR A 107 -21.27 0.08 -15.45
N LEU A 108 -21.41 0.33 -14.14
CA LEU A 108 -20.57 -0.29 -13.11
C LEU A 108 -20.69 -1.82 -13.10
N TYR A 109 -21.90 -2.34 -13.31
CA TYR A 109 -22.17 -3.77 -13.38
C TYR A 109 -21.39 -4.46 -14.52
N LEU A 110 -21.13 -3.73 -15.62
CA LEU A 110 -20.43 -4.25 -16.79
C LEU A 110 -18.90 -4.11 -16.72
N ILE A 111 -18.35 -3.35 -15.77
CA ILE A 111 -16.90 -3.14 -15.65
C ILE A 111 -16.18 -4.46 -15.29
N PRO A 112 -15.14 -4.86 -16.05
CA PRO A 112 -14.31 -6.01 -15.69
C PRO A 112 -13.66 -5.84 -14.31
N GLY A 113 -13.76 -6.87 -13.46
CA GLY A 113 -13.20 -6.86 -12.10
C GLY A 113 -14.18 -6.45 -10.99
N VAL A 114 -15.38 -6.00 -11.33
CA VAL A 114 -16.47 -5.81 -10.35
C VAL A 114 -17.13 -7.15 -10.05
N ASP A 115 -17.24 -7.50 -8.76
CA ASP A 115 -18.03 -8.65 -8.33
C ASP A 115 -19.53 -8.31 -8.40
N ARG A 116 -20.16 -8.76 -9.48
CA ARG A 116 -21.58 -8.55 -9.78
C ARG A 116 -22.50 -9.15 -8.73
N SER A 117 -22.09 -10.22 -8.05
CA SER A 117 -22.91 -10.89 -7.04
C SER A 117 -23.01 -10.10 -5.74
N TRP A 118 -22.02 -9.24 -5.48
CA TRP A 118 -21.93 -8.39 -4.29
C TRP A 118 -22.20 -6.91 -4.56
N MET A 119 -22.55 -6.54 -5.79
CA MET A 119 -22.93 -5.17 -6.12
C MET A 119 -24.28 -4.81 -5.51
N LYS A 120 -24.30 -3.77 -4.68
CA LYS A 120 -25.51 -3.24 -4.02
C LYS A 120 -25.84 -1.85 -4.55
N SER A 121 -27.04 -1.69 -5.07
CA SER A 121 -27.55 -0.45 -5.67
C SER A 121 -29.07 -0.44 -5.60
N LEU A 122 -29.68 0.74 -5.57
CA LEU A 122 -31.15 0.90 -5.56
C LEU A 122 -31.83 0.19 -6.74
N TRP A 123 -31.11 0.02 -7.85
CA TRP A 123 -31.58 -0.64 -9.07
C TRP A 123 -31.28 -2.14 -9.13
N MET A 124 -30.73 -2.73 -8.07
CA MET A 124 -30.42 -4.16 -7.99
C MET A 124 -31.45 -4.89 -7.13
N PRO A 125 -31.91 -6.10 -7.53
CA PRO A 125 -32.92 -6.84 -6.79
C PRO A 125 -32.46 -7.34 -5.41
N ILE A 126 -31.15 -7.30 -5.15
CA ILE A 126 -30.56 -7.68 -3.86
C ILE A 126 -30.81 -6.63 -2.77
N VAL A 127 -31.11 -5.38 -3.15
CA VAL A 127 -31.41 -4.32 -2.18
C VAL A 127 -32.85 -4.45 -1.73
N ARG A 128 -33.01 -4.69 -0.43
CA ARG A 128 -34.29 -4.83 0.25
C ARG A 128 -34.51 -3.64 1.16
N TRP A 129 -35.77 -3.23 1.29
CA TRP A 129 -36.11 -2.17 2.22
C TRP A 129 -36.31 -2.77 3.61
N ARG A 130 -35.88 -2.02 4.62
CA ARG A 130 -36.14 -2.35 6.04
C ARG A 130 -36.55 -1.06 6.72
N GLN A 131 -37.64 -1.14 7.46
CA GLN A 131 -38.16 -0.06 8.29
C GLN A 131 -38.24 -0.55 9.72
N VAL A 132 -37.85 0.31 10.65
CA VAL A 132 -38.03 0.09 12.09
C VAL A 132 -39.24 0.90 12.51
N THR A 133 -40.28 0.22 12.98
CA THR A 133 -41.50 0.81 13.53
C THR A 133 -41.55 0.57 15.04
N GLU A 134 -42.50 1.20 15.73
CA GLU A 134 -42.74 0.97 17.16
C GLU A 134 -43.11 -0.49 17.46
N GLU A 135 -43.67 -1.18 16.47
CA GLU A 135 -44.13 -2.57 16.55
C GLU A 135 -43.03 -3.60 16.22
N GLY A 136 -41.88 -3.16 15.69
CA GLY A 136 -40.75 -4.03 15.36
C GLY A 136 -40.03 -3.67 14.06
N VAL A 137 -39.29 -4.63 13.50
CA VAL A 137 -38.59 -4.46 12.22
C VAL A 137 -39.40 -5.14 11.11
N VAL A 138 -39.88 -4.35 10.15
CA VAL A 138 -40.56 -4.82 8.94
C VAL A 138 -39.65 -4.63 7.72
N GLY A 139 -39.70 -5.56 6.76
CA GLY A 139 -38.87 -5.46 5.56
C GLY A 139 -39.18 -6.51 4.50
N GLY A 140 -38.78 -6.22 3.26
CA GLY A 140 -39.03 -7.02 2.06
C GLY A 140 -37.87 -6.97 1.08
#